data_AF-A0A7C3J7Z0-F1
#
_entry.id   AF-A0A7C3J7Z0-F1
#
_cell.length_a   1.000
_cell.length_b   1.000
_cell.length_c   1.000
_cell.angle_alpha   90.00
_cell.angle_beta   90.00
_cell.angle_gamma   90.00
#
_symmetry.space_group_name_H-M   'P 1'
#
loop_
_entity.id
_entity.type
_entity.pdbx_description
1 polymer ?
#
loop_
_entity_poly.entity_id
_entity_poly.type
_entity_poly.pdbx_seq_one_letter_code
_entity_poly.pdbx_strand_id
1 'polypeptide(L)'
;CSPCHGITGQGIEGVAPALNTSFFFEDRLDEIGYQGSLESYVRLTVAGGRPVQSNSGPWPQNMPTWSQRYGGPLREDQVDAVTAFVMSWGDFVTDEGAPGAEPTPVPGDTPEERGRNLFQGMGCVGCHQIQGQGGSVGPELTNIYSEKGEEYIHQSIVQPNTVIADGYQPNLMPQTFGQRLSEENISDIIAYLASVSE
;
A
#
# COMPACT_ATOMS: atom_id res chain seq x y z
N CYS A 1 -2.10 -0.66 6.73
CA CYS A 1 -1.19 -1.77 6.39
C CYS A 1 -1.10 -1.96 4.89
N SER A 2 -2.21 -2.18 4.18
CA SER A 2 -2.23 -2.42 2.73
C SER A 2 -1.56 -1.38 1.84
N PRO A 3 -1.56 -0.06 2.15
CA PRO A 3 -0.88 0.90 1.28
C PRO A 3 0.65 0.77 1.29
N CYS A 4 1.22 0.02 2.24
CA CYS A 4 2.66 -0.28 2.33
C CYS A 4 2.94 -1.74 1.99
N HIS A 5 2.20 -2.65 2.63
CA HIS A 5 2.45 -4.09 2.55
C HIS A 5 1.60 -4.80 1.49
N GLY A 6 0.85 -4.07 0.66
CA GLY A 6 -0.07 -4.66 -0.30
C GLY A 6 -1.35 -5.23 0.35
N ILE A 7 -2.37 -5.47 -0.47
CA ILE A 7 -3.70 -5.91 -0.01
C ILE A 7 -3.69 -7.35 0.54
N THR A 8 -2.83 -8.21 0.01
CA THR A 8 -2.64 -9.60 0.47
C THR A 8 -1.38 -9.77 1.31
N GLY A 9 -0.71 -8.68 1.69
CA GLY A 9 0.56 -8.75 2.41
C GLY A 9 1.77 -8.97 1.50
N GLN A 10 1.62 -8.92 0.18
CA GLN A 10 2.67 -9.19 -0.81
C GLN A 10 3.84 -8.20 -0.82
N GLY A 11 3.77 -7.12 -0.05
CA GLY A 11 4.75 -6.05 -0.08
C GLY A 11 4.59 -5.16 -1.31
N ILE A 12 5.34 -4.06 -1.35
CA ILE A 12 5.41 -3.17 -2.52
C ILE A 12 6.85 -2.71 -2.63
N GLU A 13 7.51 -2.98 -3.77
CA GLU A 13 8.91 -2.63 -4.05
C GLU A 13 9.26 -1.17 -3.72
N GLY A 14 10.43 -0.93 -3.10
CA GLY A 14 10.84 0.38 -2.59
C GLY A 14 10.02 0.93 -1.41
N VAL A 15 8.96 0.26 -0.96
CA VAL A 15 8.07 0.75 0.11
C VAL A 15 8.16 -0.10 1.36
N ALA A 16 7.72 -1.35 1.32
CA ALA A 16 7.69 -2.21 2.49
C ALA A 16 7.75 -3.69 2.10
N PRO A 17 8.33 -4.54 2.99
CA PRO A 17 8.49 -5.96 2.72
C PRO A 17 7.15 -6.68 2.65
N ALA A 18 7.18 -7.82 1.96
CA ALA A 18 6.13 -8.82 2.04
C ALA A 18 6.03 -9.42 3.44
N LEU A 19 4.81 -9.69 3.86
CA LEU A 19 4.39 -10.25 5.15
C LEU A 19 3.67 -11.60 4.98
N ASN A 20 3.42 -12.02 3.74
CA ASN A 20 2.74 -13.26 3.39
C ASN A 20 3.70 -14.30 2.77
N THR A 21 4.99 -14.31 3.13
CA THR A 21 6.00 -15.18 2.51
C THR A 21 6.51 -16.26 3.45
N SER A 22 6.91 -17.41 2.91
CA SER A 22 7.58 -18.46 3.69
C SER A 22 8.75 -17.89 4.50
N PHE A 23 9.59 -17.06 3.86
CA PHE A 23 10.68 -16.34 4.50
C PHE A 23 10.23 -15.55 5.75
N PHE A 24 9.11 -14.83 5.66
CA PHE A 24 8.59 -14.07 6.80
C PHE A 24 8.18 -14.97 7.97
N PHE A 25 7.59 -16.12 7.67
CA PHE A 25 7.07 -17.06 8.68
C PHE A 25 8.14 -18.00 9.26
N GLU A 26 9.15 -18.36 8.46
CA GLU A 26 10.13 -19.40 8.79
C GLU A 26 11.52 -18.82 9.10
N ASP A 27 12.03 -17.90 8.30
CA ASP A 27 13.45 -17.48 8.35
C ASP A 27 13.68 -16.12 9.00
N ARG A 28 12.66 -15.25 9.01
CA ARG A 28 12.82 -13.82 9.35
C ARG A 28 13.36 -13.58 10.75
N LEU A 29 12.99 -14.40 11.72
CA LEU A 29 13.43 -14.22 13.11
C LEU A 29 14.92 -14.56 13.26
N ASP A 30 15.37 -15.61 12.58
CA ASP A 30 16.77 -16.03 12.58
C ASP A 30 17.65 -14.99 11.87
N GLU A 31 17.18 -14.46 10.72
CA GLU A 31 17.86 -13.41 9.97
C GLU A 31 18.19 -12.18 10.83
N ILE A 32 17.26 -11.79 11.70
CA ILE A 32 17.42 -10.60 12.56
C ILE A 32 17.89 -10.94 13.98
N GLY A 33 18.13 -12.21 14.30
CA GLY A 33 18.52 -12.67 15.62
C GLY A 33 17.47 -12.37 16.72
N TYR A 34 16.18 -12.40 16.39
CA TYR A 34 15.11 -12.16 17.35
C TYR A 34 14.81 -13.41 18.18
N GLN A 35 14.85 -13.30 19.51
CA GLN A 35 14.74 -14.44 20.43
C GLN A 35 13.31 -14.77 20.88
N GLY A 36 12.30 -14.02 20.44
CA GLY A 36 10.89 -14.25 20.80
C GLY A 36 10.11 -15.03 19.72
N SER A 37 8.79 -15.16 19.90
CA SER A 37 7.92 -15.75 18.86
C SER A 37 7.66 -14.79 17.70
N LEU A 38 7.30 -15.34 16.54
CA LEU A 38 6.90 -14.53 15.38
C LEU A 38 5.71 -13.62 15.74
N GLU A 39 4.72 -14.15 16.43
CA GLU A 39 3.58 -13.35 16.92
C GLU A 39 4.03 -12.18 17.80
N SER A 40 4.98 -12.40 18.72
CA SER A 40 5.53 -11.34 19.57
C SER A 40 6.29 -10.30 18.74
N TYR A 41 7.06 -10.74 17.74
CA TYR A 41 7.76 -9.87 16.81
C TYR A 41 6.78 -8.99 16.01
N VAL A 42 5.74 -9.60 15.43
CA VAL A 42 4.69 -8.90 14.68
C VAL A 42 3.97 -7.91 15.58
N ARG A 43 3.54 -8.33 16.77
CA ARG A 43 2.82 -7.46 17.71
C ARG A 43 3.64 -6.25 18.13
N LEU A 44 4.93 -6.44 18.45
CA LEU A 44 5.83 -5.35 18.81
C LEU A 44 6.08 -4.42 17.63
N THR A 45 6.23 -4.97 16.43
CA THR A 45 6.43 -4.21 15.18
C THR A 45 5.20 -3.39 14.82
N VAL A 46 3.99 -3.95 14.93
CA VAL A 46 2.73 -3.22 14.74
C VAL A 46 2.57 -2.15 15.81
N ALA A 47 2.80 -2.48 17.08
CA ALA A 47 2.63 -1.52 18.17
C ALA A 47 3.60 -0.33 18.05
N GLY A 48 4.90 -0.63 18.00
CA GLY A 48 5.99 0.34 18.11
C GLY A 48 6.56 0.84 16.78
N GLY A 49 6.09 0.30 15.66
CA GLY A 49 6.68 0.59 14.36
C GLY A 49 8.14 0.13 14.24
N ARG A 50 8.81 0.59 13.18
CA ARG A 50 10.25 0.43 12.94
C ARG A 50 10.79 1.80 12.54
N PRO A 51 11.18 2.63 13.52
CA PRO A 51 11.60 4.02 13.29
C PRO A 51 13.02 4.14 12.72
N VAL A 52 13.79 3.05 12.73
CA VAL A 52 15.10 2.96 12.09
C VAL A 52 14.95 2.10 10.85
N GLN A 53 15.40 2.62 9.70
CA GLN A 53 15.55 1.82 8.48
C GLN A 53 16.32 0.55 8.79
N SER A 54 15.88 -0.60 8.28
CA SER A 54 16.71 -1.80 8.37
C SER A 54 17.97 -1.54 7.56
N ASN A 55 19.14 -1.56 8.21
CA ASN A 55 20.46 -1.32 7.61
C ASN A 55 20.89 -2.36 6.53
N SER A 56 19.95 -3.08 5.91
CA SER A 56 20.25 -4.24 5.08
C SER A 56 19.14 -4.66 4.10
N GLY A 57 18.09 -3.86 3.87
CA GLY A 57 17.00 -4.22 2.94
C GLY A 57 16.61 -3.09 1.98
N PRO A 58 15.96 -3.41 0.84
CA PRO A 58 15.55 -2.42 -0.19
C PRO A 58 14.38 -1.52 0.25
N TRP A 59 14.10 -1.43 1.55
CA TRP A 59 12.90 -0.82 2.13
C TRP A 59 13.28 0.45 2.92
N PRO A 60 13.40 1.62 2.27
CA PRO A 60 13.82 2.86 2.91
C PRO A 60 12.72 3.50 3.78
N GLN A 61 11.46 3.05 3.69
CA GLN A 61 10.38 3.68 4.44
C GLN A 61 10.33 3.17 5.88
N ASN A 62 10.18 4.10 6.82
CA ASN A 62 9.96 3.76 8.22
C ASN A 62 8.54 3.22 8.41
N MET A 63 8.39 2.13 9.17
CA MET A 63 7.07 1.71 9.61
C MET A 63 6.66 2.58 10.81
N PRO A 64 5.57 3.36 10.73
CA PRO A 64 5.18 4.27 11.81
C PRO A 64 4.68 3.49 13.04
N THR A 65 4.60 4.18 14.18
CA THR A 65 3.96 3.65 15.39
C THR A 65 2.45 3.59 15.23
N TRP A 66 1.82 2.48 15.62
CA TRP A 66 0.36 2.34 15.51
C TRP A 66 -0.35 2.25 16.85
N SER A 67 0.27 1.72 17.91
CA SER A 67 -0.39 1.65 19.22
C SER A 67 -0.49 3.04 19.87
N GLN A 68 -1.64 3.33 20.49
CA GLN A 68 -1.85 4.48 21.38
C GLN A 68 -0.82 4.57 22.50
N ARG A 69 -0.32 3.43 22.99
CA ARG A 69 0.74 3.38 24.01
C ARG A 69 2.06 4.01 23.52
N TYR A 70 2.25 4.06 22.21
CA TYR A 70 3.41 4.62 21.52
C TYR A 70 3.04 5.84 20.65
N GLY A 71 1.90 6.46 20.90
CA GLY A 71 1.45 7.67 20.21
C GLY A 71 0.78 7.45 18.85
N GLY A 72 0.45 6.21 18.49
CA GLY A 72 -0.33 5.87 17.30
C GLY A 72 -1.85 5.85 17.53
N PRO A 73 -2.66 5.59 16.50
CA PRO A 73 -4.12 5.67 16.59
C PRO A 73 -4.83 4.42 17.15
N LEU A 74 -4.19 3.26 17.15
CA LEU A 74 -4.80 1.96 17.47
C LEU A 74 -4.77 1.65 18.96
N ARG A 75 -5.90 1.17 19.50
CA ARG A 75 -5.95 0.56 20.84
C ARG A 75 -5.22 -0.78 20.87
N GLU A 76 -4.89 -1.29 22.07
CA GLU A 76 -4.19 -2.58 22.21
C GLU A 76 -4.98 -3.75 21.61
N ASP A 77 -6.31 -3.78 21.75
CA ASP A 77 -7.16 -4.82 21.13
C ASP A 77 -7.10 -4.78 19.61
N GLN A 78 -6.97 -3.58 19.02
CA GLN A 78 -6.81 -3.41 17.58
C GLN A 78 -5.42 -3.83 17.10
N VAL A 79 -4.39 -3.59 17.91
CA VAL A 79 -3.02 -4.09 17.63
C VAL A 79 -3.01 -5.62 17.64
N ASP A 80 -3.68 -6.24 18.61
CA ASP A 80 -3.80 -7.70 18.70
C ASP A 80 -4.58 -8.26 17.49
N ALA A 81 -5.67 -7.59 17.07
CA ALA A 81 -6.44 -7.97 15.89
C ALA A 81 -5.60 -7.88 14.59
N VAL A 82 -4.81 -6.81 14.42
CA VAL A 82 -3.90 -6.67 13.26
C VAL A 82 -2.80 -7.72 13.31
N THR A 83 -2.27 -8.04 14.49
CA THR A 83 -1.28 -9.10 14.68
C THR A 83 -1.87 -10.44 14.23
N ALA A 84 -3.05 -10.80 14.72
CA ALA A 84 -3.74 -12.03 14.31
C ALA A 84 -4.01 -12.07 12.80
N PHE A 85 -4.41 -10.94 12.21
CA PHE A 85 -4.62 -10.84 10.77
C PHE A 85 -3.34 -11.08 9.96
N VAL A 86 -2.21 -10.47 10.35
CA VAL A 86 -0.91 -10.73 9.70
C VAL A 86 -0.51 -12.19 9.87
N MET A 87 -0.68 -12.76 11.06
CA MET A 87 -0.37 -14.17 11.32
C MET A 87 -1.24 -15.12 10.46
N SER A 88 -2.48 -14.73 10.12
CA SER A 88 -3.37 -15.54 9.28
C SER A 88 -2.89 -15.72 7.84
N TRP A 89 -1.97 -14.87 7.36
CA TRP A 89 -1.32 -15.08 6.06
C TRP A 89 -0.40 -16.31 6.03
N GLY A 90 -0.05 -16.88 7.19
CA GLY A 90 0.70 -18.13 7.26
C GLY A 90 -0.03 -19.30 6.60
N ASP A 91 -1.36 -19.24 6.52
CA ASP A 91 -2.20 -20.25 5.85
C ASP A 91 -2.19 -20.10 4.33
N PHE A 92 -1.73 -18.96 3.81
CA PHE A 92 -1.76 -18.59 2.38
C PHE A 92 -0.43 -17.98 1.94
N VAL A 93 0.68 -18.58 2.39
CA VAL A 93 2.02 -18.11 2.04
C VAL A 93 2.30 -18.20 0.54
N THR A 94 3.01 -17.20 0.04
CA THR A 94 3.51 -17.12 -1.33
C THR A 94 5.01 -16.83 -1.28
N ASP A 95 5.84 -17.49 -2.09
CA ASP A 95 7.26 -17.08 -2.19
C ASP A 95 7.46 -15.80 -3.02
N GLU A 96 6.36 -15.30 -3.56
CA GLU A 96 6.19 -13.99 -4.15
C GLU A 96 6.51 -12.86 -3.13
N GLY A 97 7.46 -11.97 -3.44
CA GLY A 97 7.83 -10.84 -2.59
C GLY A 97 8.87 -11.14 -1.49
N ALA A 98 9.46 -12.34 -1.49
CA ALA A 98 10.59 -12.68 -0.63
C ALA A 98 11.85 -11.82 -0.95
N PRO A 99 12.78 -11.63 0.01
CA PRO A 99 14.02 -10.88 -0.27
C PRO A 99 14.79 -11.46 -1.46
N GLY A 100 14.98 -10.66 -2.51
CA GLY A 100 15.64 -11.08 -3.75
C GLY A 100 14.71 -11.71 -4.80
N ALA A 101 13.42 -11.85 -4.51
CA ALA A 101 12.40 -12.13 -5.53
C ALA A 101 12.10 -10.87 -6.34
N GLU A 102 11.81 -11.03 -7.62
CA GLU A 102 11.26 -9.93 -8.43
C GLU A 102 9.91 -9.47 -7.84
N PRO A 103 9.61 -8.17 -7.89
CA PRO A 103 8.34 -7.63 -7.39
C PRO A 103 7.18 -8.40 -8.01
N THR A 104 6.28 -8.90 -7.18
CA THR A 104 5.16 -9.68 -7.70
C THR A 104 4.02 -8.80 -8.18
N PRO A 105 3.38 -9.18 -9.29
CA PRO A 105 2.28 -8.40 -9.83
C PRO A 105 1.16 -8.27 -8.79
N VAL A 106 0.50 -7.12 -8.78
CA VAL A 106 -0.76 -6.98 -8.06
C VAL A 106 -1.72 -8.07 -8.53
N PRO A 107 -2.51 -8.72 -7.65
CA PRO A 107 -3.49 -9.70 -8.08
C PRO A 107 -4.46 -9.12 -9.11
N GLY A 108 -4.73 -9.87 -10.19
CA GLY A 108 -5.60 -9.46 -11.30
C GLY A 108 -5.05 -9.97 -12.63
N ASP A 109 -5.92 -10.53 -13.47
CA ASP A 109 -5.51 -11.12 -14.74
C ASP A 109 -5.24 -10.04 -15.81
N THR A 110 -5.84 -8.86 -15.64
CA THR A 110 -5.68 -7.72 -16.56
C THR A 110 -5.16 -6.46 -15.85
N PRO A 111 -4.54 -5.51 -16.58
CA PRO A 111 -4.13 -4.21 -16.04
C PRO A 111 -5.26 -3.46 -15.34
N GLU A 112 -6.48 -3.55 -15.86
CA GLU A 112 -7.67 -2.90 -15.29
C GLU A 112 -8.06 -3.51 -13.95
N GLU A 113 -7.99 -4.84 -13.82
CA GLU A 113 -8.26 -5.53 -12.55
C GLU A 113 -7.21 -5.21 -11.49
N ARG A 114 -5.92 -5.22 -11.87
CA ARG A 114 -4.81 -4.82 -11.00
C ARG A 114 -4.94 -3.36 -10.57
N GLY A 115 -5.26 -2.47 -11.52
CA GLY A 115 -5.50 -1.05 -11.30
C GLY A 115 -6.66 -0.80 -10.34
N ARG A 116 -7.76 -1.54 -10.49
CA ARG A 116 -8.89 -1.48 -9.55
C ARG A 116 -8.48 -1.91 -8.15
N ASN A 117 -7.73 -3.00 -8.02
CA ASN A 117 -7.24 -3.49 -6.73
C ASN A 117 -6.27 -2.49 -6.07
N LEU A 118 -5.40 -1.84 -6.86
CA LEU A 118 -4.55 -0.75 -6.39
C LEU A 118 -5.38 0.47 -5.96
N PHE A 119 -6.36 0.89 -6.75
CA PHE A 119 -7.23 2.03 -6.46
C PHE A 119 -7.95 1.85 -5.11
N GLN A 120 -8.38 0.63 -4.80
CA GLN A 120 -8.97 0.29 -3.50
C GLN A 120 -7.90 0.17 -2.40
N GLY A 121 -6.83 -0.59 -2.65
CA GLY A 121 -5.80 -0.92 -1.67
C GLY A 121 -4.97 0.29 -1.21
N MET A 122 -4.79 1.28 -2.09
CA MET A 122 -4.11 2.56 -1.81
C MET A 122 -5.05 3.61 -1.20
N GLY A 123 -6.34 3.31 -1.10
CA GLY A 123 -7.34 4.17 -0.46
C GLY A 123 -7.86 5.30 -1.35
N CYS A 124 -7.66 5.25 -2.67
CA CYS A 124 -8.12 6.28 -3.61
C CYS A 124 -9.65 6.47 -3.51
N VAL A 125 -10.39 5.37 -3.37
CA VAL A 125 -11.86 5.35 -3.20
C VAL A 125 -12.33 6.08 -1.92
N GLY A 126 -11.46 6.27 -0.93
CA GLY A 126 -11.78 7.02 0.28
C GLY A 126 -11.97 8.52 0.04
N CYS A 127 -11.36 9.05 -1.03
CA CYS A 127 -11.44 10.46 -1.38
C CYS A 127 -12.14 10.71 -2.72
N HIS A 128 -11.99 9.81 -3.69
CA HIS A 128 -12.49 9.95 -5.05
C HIS A 128 -13.69 9.06 -5.31
N GLN A 129 -14.53 9.49 -6.24
CA GLN A 129 -15.67 8.71 -6.73
C GLN A 129 -15.35 8.07 -8.08
N ILE A 130 -15.96 6.91 -8.31
CA ILE A 130 -16.16 6.29 -9.62
C ILE A 130 -17.64 5.95 -9.73
N GLN A 131 -18.29 6.43 -10.78
CA GLN A 131 -19.72 6.33 -11.07
C GLN A 131 -20.58 6.78 -9.89
N GLY A 132 -20.15 7.87 -9.23
CA GLY A 132 -20.82 8.43 -8.05
C GLY A 132 -20.62 7.63 -6.75
N GLN A 133 -19.79 6.58 -6.74
CA GLN A 133 -19.48 5.77 -5.57
C GLN A 133 -18.08 6.08 -5.04
N GLY A 134 -17.96 6.42 -3.76
CA GLY A 134 -16.69 6.72 -3.09
C GLY A 134 -16.78 7.97 -2.22
N GLY A 135 -15.62 8.50 -1.83
CA GLY A 135 -15.52 9.76 -1.09
C GLY A 135 -15.72 10.98 -1.98
N SER A 136 -16.04 12.14 -1.38
CA SER A 136 -16.20 13.42 -2.10
C SER A 136 -15.16 14.47 -1.69
N VAL A 137 -14.00 14.01 -1.23
CA VAL A 137 -12.89 14.87 -0.79
C VAL A 137 -12.03 15.30 -1.99
N GLY A 138 -11.90 14.42 -2.97
CA GLY A 138 -11.29 14.66 -4.27
C GLY A 138 -12.33 14.65 -5.40
N PRO A 139 -11.93 15.04 -6.63
CA PRO A 139 -12.81 15.02 -7.79
C PRO A 139 -13.34 13.62 -8.12
N GLU A 140 -14.51 13.61 -8.75
CA GLU A 140 -15.09 12.45 -9.43
C GLU A 140 -14.15 12.04 -10.58
N LEU A 141 -13.85 10.75 -10.73
CA LEU A 141 -12.84 10.25 -11.66
C LEU A 141 -13.38 9.34 -12.77
N THR A 142 -14.69 9.17 -12.92
CA THR A 142 -15.30 8.27 -13.93
C THR A 142 -14.76 8.55 -15.32
N ASN A 143 -14.84 9.81 -15.76
CA ASN A 143 -14.48 10.22 -17.12
C ASN A 143 -13.12 10.94 -17.18
N ILE A 144 -12.31 10.84 -16.13
CA ILE A 144 -11.07 11.63 -16.05
C ILE A 144 -10.08 11.28 -17.17
N TYR A 145 -10.09 10.03 -17.64
CA TYR A 145 -9.23 9.60 -18.73
C TYR A 145 -9.64 10.23 -20.06
N SER A 146 -10.92 10.20 -20.41
CA SER A 146 -11.39 10.84 -21.66
C SER A 146 -11.33 12.37 -21.60
N GLU A 147 -11.48 12.98 -20.42
CA GLU A 147 -11.44 14.43 -20.23
C GLU A 147 -10.03 15.04 -20.19
N LYS A 148 -9.07 14.36 -19.59
CA LYS A 148 -7.74 14.92 -19.29
C LYS A 148 -6.57 14.12 -19.86
N GLY A 149 -6.79 12.85 -20.17
CA GLY A 149 -5.79 11.94 -20.72
C GLY A 149 -4.81 11.37 -19.69
N GLU A 150 -4.03 10.41 -20.15
CA GLU A 150 -3.06 9.63 -19.38
C GLU A 150 -2.00 10.49 -18.65
N GLU A 151 -1.35 11.42 -19.36
CA GLU A 151 -0.28 12.25 -18.80
C GLU A 151 -0.75 13.08 -17.60
N TYR A 152 -1.97 13.62 -17.67
CA TYR A 152 -2.55 14.38 -16.56
C TYR A 152 -2.75 13.50 -15.32
N ILE A 153 -3.26 12.28 -15.51
CA ILE A 153 -3.51 11.34 -14.42
C ILE A 153 -2.19 10.90 -13.79
N HIS A 154 -1.20 10.53 -14.61
CA HIS A 154 0.15 10.16 -14.16
C HIS A 154 0.77 11.28 -13.32
N GLN A 155 0.80 12.51 -13.86
CA GLN A 155 1.33 13.66 -13.13
C GLN A 155 0.55 13.93 -11.83
N SER A 156 -0.77 13.76 -11.83
CA SER A 156 -1.59 13.95 -10.62
C SER A 156 -1.28 12.92 -9.53
N ILE A 157 -0.87 11.70 -9.90
CA ILE A 157 -0.45 10.66 -8.94
C ILE A 157 0.97 10.93 -8.43
N VAL A 158 1.92 11.22 -9.32
CA VAL A 158 3.33 11.38 -8.96
C VAL A 158 3.61 12.75 -8.31
N GLN A 159 2.92 13.79 -8.75
CA GLN A 159 3.10 15.18 -8.32
C GLN A 159 1.73 15.89 -8.10
N PRO A 160 0.97 15.51 -7.05
CA PRO A 160 -0.43 15.92 -6.92
C PRO A 160 -0.67 17.42 -6.73
N ASN A 161 0.35 18.18 -6.37
CA ASN A 161 0.26 19.63 -6.18
C ASN A 161 0.65 20.44 -7.42
N THR A 162 1.05 19.81 -8.53
CA THR A 162 1.44 20.52 -9.76
C THR A 162 0.25 21.17 -10.44
N VAL A 163 -0.87 20.44 -10.56
CA VAL A 163 -2.15 20.95 -11.06
C VAL A 163 -3.25 20.53 -10.11
N ILE A 164 -3.88 21.50 -9.45
CA ILE A 164 -5.02 21.25 -8.56
C ILE A 164 -6.31 21.31 -9.39
N ALA A 165 -7.17 20.30 -9.26
CA ALA A 165 -8.49 20.30 -9.88
C ALA A 165 -9.34 21.48 -9.40
N ASP A 166 -10.17 22.04 -10.28
CA ASP A 166 -11.00 23.19 -9.97
C ASP A 166 -11.90 22.94 -8.74
N GLY A 167 -11.87 23.85 -7.78
CA GLY A 167 -12.64 23.76 -6.54
C GLY A 167 -11.99 22.96 -5.40
N TYR A 168 -10.79 22.38 -5.61
CA TYR A 168 -10.07 21.63 -4.59
C TYR A 168 -8.90 22.42 -3.98
N GLN A 169 -8.44 22.00 -2.79
CA GLN A 169 -7.32 22.63 -2.08
C GLN A 169 -6.02 21.83 -2.27
N PRO A 170 -4.84 22.50 -2.27
CA PRO A 170 -3.57 21.79 -2.30
C PRO A 170 -3.36 20.94 -1.04
N ASN A 171 -2.47 19.96 -1.14
CA ASN A 171 -2.09 19.04 -0.04
C ASN A 171 -3.20 18.10 0.46
N LEU A 172 -4.33 17.98 -0.24
CA LEU A 172 -5.34 16.96 0.05
C LEU A 172 -4.88 15.57 -0.40
N MET A 173 -4.30 15.45 -1.60
CA MET A 173 -3.79 14.20 -2.12
C MET A 173 -2.37 13.93 -1.59
N PRO A 174 -2.10 12.74 -1.00
CA PRO A 174 -0.78 12.37 -0.50
C PRO A 174 0.34 12.53 -1.54
N GLN A 175 1.39 13.28 -1.17
CA GLN A 175 2.54 13.57 -2.03
C GLN A 175 3.54 12.40 -2.14
N THR A 176 3.21 11.24 -1.57
CA THR A 176 4.10 10.08 -1.47
C THR A 176 3.78 8.98 -2.47
N PHE A 177 2.71 9.09 -3.26
CA PHE A 177 2.33 8.03 -4.20
C PHE A 177 3.38 7.74 -5.26
N GLY A 178 4.07 8.75 -5.80
CA GLY A 178 5.19 8.54 -6.73
C GLY A 178 6.42 7.81 -6.12
N GLN A 179 6.51 7.72 -4.79
CA GLN A 179 7.51 6.91 -4.09
C GLN A 179 6.97 5.52 -3.70
N ARG A 180 5.65 5.36 -3.75
CA ARG A 180 4.94 4.19 -3.24
C ARG A 180 4.38 3.29 -4.33
N LEU A 181 4.33 3.76 -5.56
CA LEU A 181 3.83 3.04 -6.71
C LEU A 181 4.96 2.97 -7.74
N SER A 182 5.19 1.77 -8.29
CA SER A 182 6.01 1.60 -9.48
C SER A 182 5.29 2.20 -10.69
N GLU A 183 6.04 2.47 -11.76
CA GLU A 183 5.47 2.95 -13.03
C GLU A 183 4.43 1.95 -13.59
N GLU A 184 4.66 0.64 -13.44
CA GLU A 184 3.69 -0.39 -13.81
C GLU A 184 2.39 -0.27 -13.00
N ASN A 185 2.47 -0.10 -11.68
CA ASN A 185 1.29 0.07 -10.84
C ASN A 185 0.52 1.36 -11.18
N ILE A 186 1.23 2.44 -11.54
CA ILE A 186 0.59 3.68 -12.01
C ILE A 186 -0.11 3.43 -13.34
N SER A 187 0.55 2.73 -14.27
CA SER A 187 -0.03 2.35 -15.57
C SER A 187 -1.29 1.49 -15.40
N ASP A 188 -1.28 0.52 -14.48
CA ASP A 188 -2.45 -0.31 -14.16
C ASP A 188 -3.61 0.56 -13.61
N ILE A 189 -3.35 1.50 -12.69
CA ILE A 189 -4.37 2.44 -12.19
C ILE A 189 -4.95 3.28 -13.34
N ILE A 190 -4.11 3.75 -14.26
CA ILE A 190 -4.54 4.50 -15.43
C ILE A 190 -5.39 3.63 -16.35
N ALA A 191 -5.02 2.37 -16.58
CA ALA A 191 -5.81 1.42 -17.36
C ALA A 191 -7.20 1.19 -16.74
N TYR A 192 -7.27 1.05 -15.41
CA TYR A 192 -8.56 1.00 -14.71
C TYR A 192 -9.39 2.26 -14.93
N LEU A 193 -8.81 3.46 -14.78
CA LEU A 193 -9.52 4.73 -15.00
C LEU A 193 -9.97 4.88 -16.46
N ALA A 194 -9.17 4.43 -17.42
CA ALA A 194 -9.55 4.37 -18.84
C ALA A 194 -10.73 3.42 -19.07
N SER A 195 -10.77 2.27 -18.38
CA SER A 195 -11.83 1.26 -18.53
C SER A 195 -13.20 1.71 -18.01
N VAL A 196 -13.23 2.71 -17.12
CA VAL A 196 -14.47 3.27 -16.55
C VAL A 196 -14.87 4.62 -17.15
N SER A 197 -14.02 5.19 -18.02
CA SER A 197 -14.31 6.41 -18.77
C SER A 197 -15.09 6.11 -20.05
N GLU A 198 -16.09 6.94 -20.35
CA GLU A 198 -16.86 6.92 -21.61
C GLU A 198 -16.29 7.87 -22.67
#